data_AF-A0A9E3FEH8-F1
#
_entry.id   AF-A0A9E3FEH8-F1
#
_cell.length_a   1.000
_cell.length_b   1.000
_cell.length_c   1.000
_cell.angle_alpha   90.00
_cell.angle_beta   90.00
_cell.angle_gamma   90.00
#
_symmetry.space_group_name_H-M   'P 1'
#
loop_
_entity.id
_entity.type
_entity.pdbx_description
1 polymer ?
#
loop_
_entity_poly.entity_id
_entity_poly.type
_entity_poly.pdbx_seq_one_letter_code
_entity_poly.pdbx_strand_id
1 'polypeptide(L)' 'MELTARQVTERLGVSRDWVSRMCRSGTLAGARKIGPIWVIPEEALAGVTVPGPGRPRKTEQGKPQGKGRES' A
#
# COMPACT_ATOMS: atom_id res chain seq x y z
N MET A 1 -6.20 -6.77 -11.58
CA MET A 1 -5.64 -5.39 -11.60
C MET A 1 -4.67 -5.28 -10.43
N GLU A 2 -3.50 -4.70 -10.64
CA GLU A 2 -2.44 -4.59 -9.61
C GLU A 2 -2.37 -3.17 -9.06
N LEU A 3 -2.17 -3.04 -7.76
CA LEU A 3 -2.11 -1.77 -7.05
C LEU A 3 -0.73 -1.56 -6.45
N THR A 4 -0.23 -0.34 -6.51
CA THR A 4 1.00 0.03 -5.82
C THR A 4 0.76 0.23 -4.32
N ALA A 5 1.83 0.15 -3.52
CA ALA A 5 1.80 0.46 -2.09
C ALA A 5 1.06 1.77 -1.78
N ARG A 6 1.21 2.79 -2.62
CA ARG A 6 0.54 4.08 -2.46
C ARG A 6 -0.97 3.98 -2.68
N GLN A 7 -1.41 3.31 -3.74
CA GLN A 7 -2.85 3.10 -3.97
C GLN A 7 -3.48 2.27 -2.85
N VAL A 8 -2.74 1.29 -2.32
CA VAL A 8 -3.15 0.51 -1.15
C VAL A 8 -3.28 1.39 0.09
N THR A 9 -2.35 2.32 0.33
CA THR A 9 -2.49 3.27 1.45
C THR A 9 -3.73 4.14 1.33
N GLU A 10 -4.11 4.57 0.13
CA GLU A 10 -5.29 5.40 -0.08
C GLU A 10 -6.59 4.60 0.03
N ARG A 11 -6.63 3.37 -0.52
CA ARG A 11 -7.81 2.49 -0.39
C ARG A 11 -8.07 2.04 1.03
N LEU A 12 -7.01 1.73 1.79
CA LEU A 12 -7.13 1.19 3.13
C LEU A 12 -7.06 2.27 4.23
N GLY A 13 -6.62 3.50 3.90
CA GLY A 13 -6.42 4.57 4.88
C GLY A 13 -5.26 4.31 5.86
N VAL A 14 -4.26 3.52 5.45
CA VAL A 14 -3.16 3.05 6.31
C VAL A 14 -1.81 3.62 5.87
N SER A 15 -0.80 3.58 6.75
CA SER A 15 0.53 4.09 6.43
C SER A 15 1.36 3.12 5.57
N ARG A 16 2.31 3.65 4.77
CA ARG A 16 3.25 2.84 3.96
C ARG A 16 4.04 1.82 4.78
N ASP A 17 4.40 2.14 6.02
CA ASP A 17 5.08 1.20 6.91
C ASP A 17 4.18 0.01 7.27
N TRP A 18 2.89 0.27 7.50
CA TRP A 18 1.90 -0.77 7.77
C TRP A 18 1.69 -1.67 6.55
N VAL A 19 1.58 -1.09 5.35
CA VAL A 19 1.56 -1.86 4.09
C VAL A 19 2.83 -2.71 3.95
N SER A 20 4.00 -2.14 4.24
CA SER A 20 5.27 -2.87 4.17
C SER A 20 5.38 -3.99 5.20
N ARG A 21 4.75 -3.85 6.37
CA ARG A 21 4.62 -4.92 7.37
C ARG A 21 3.68 -6.01 6.87
N MET A 22 2.52 -5.67 6.31
CA MET A 22 1.58 -6.65 5.74
C MET A 22 2.18 -7.46 4.59
N CYS A 23 2.95 -6.82 3.71
CA CYS A 23 3.66 -7.51 2.66
C CYS A 23 4.72 -8.47 3.23
N ARG A 24 5.40 -8.08 4.31
CA ARG A 24 6.40 -8.92 5.00
C ARG A 24 5.77 -10.06 5.81
N SER A 25 4.60 -9.86 6.40
CA SER A 25 3.87 -10.88 7.17
C SER A 25 3.11 -11.86 6.28
N GLY A 26 3.06 -11.64 4.96
CA GLY A 26 2.32 -12.49 4.03
C GLY A 26 0.80 -12.28 4.07
N THR A 27 0.31 -11.24 4.76
CA THR A 27 -1.12 -10.92 4.82
C THR A 27 -1.67 -10.54 3.44
N LEU A 28 -0.84 -9.88 2.63
CA LEU A 28 -1.15 -9.57 1.23
C LEU A 28 -0.59 -10.69 0.33
N ALA A 29 -1.38 -11.73 0.12
CA ALA A 29 -1.02 -12.86 -0.72
C ALA A 29 -0.76 -12.40 -2.16
N GLY A 30 0.44 -12.67 -2.69
CA GLY A 30 0.84 -12.22 -4.02
C GLY A 30 1.43 -10.80 -4.08
N ALA A 31 1.64 -10.13 -2.94
CA ALA A 31 2.42 -8.90 -2.91
C ALA A 31 3.87 -9.18 -3.36
N ARG A 32 4.31 -8.46 -4.40
CA ARG A 32 5.67 -8.57 -4.95
C ARG A 32 6.38 -7.24 -4.82
N LYS A 33 7.65 -7.31 -4.42
CA LYS A 33 8.52 -6.13 -4.39
C LYS A 33 9.21 -6.00 -5.74
N ILE A 34 8.93 -4.91 -6.46
CA ILE A 34 9.59 -4.56 -7.72
C ILE A 34 10.43 -3.31 -7.46
N GLY A 35 11.74 -3.52 -7.25
CA GLY A 35 12.68 -2.46 -6.89
C GLY A 35 12.29 -1.79 -5.55
N PRO A 36 12.01 -0.47 -5.52
CA PRO A 36 11.58 0.23 -4.32
C PRO A 36 10.06 0.20 -4.06
N ILE A 37 9.27 -0.39 -4.95
CA ILE A 37 7.81 -0.33 -4.93
C ILE A 37 7.24 -1.72 -4.60
N TRP A 38 6.20 -1.76 -3.75
CA TRP A 38 5.37 -2.96 -3.60
C TRP A 38 4.22 -2.90 -4.59
N VAL A 39 4.07 -3.98 -5.36
CA VAL A 39 2.95 -4.24 -6.25
C VAL A 39 2.12 -5.32 -5.60
N ILE A 40 0.85 -5.02 -5.39
CA ILE A 40 -0.08 -5.80 -4.57
C ILE A 40 -1.32 -6.03 -5.45
N PRO A 41 -1.67 -7.28 -5.77
CA PRO A 41 -2.87 -7.55 -6.55
C PRO A 41 -4.11 -7.12 -5.78
N GLU A 42 -5.11 -6.57 -6.47
CA GLU A 42 -6.34 -6.07 -5.82
C GLU A 42 -7.07 -7.18 -5.02
N GLU A 43 -6.99 -8.42 -5.51
CA GLU A 43 -7.53 -9.61 -4.86
C GLU A 43 -6.91 -9.86 -3.47
N ALA A 44 -5.65 -9.48 -3.26
CA ALA A 44 -4.99 -9.58 -1.96
C ALA A 44 -5.61 -8.64 -0.91
N LEU A 45 -6.26 -7.55 -1.35
CA LEU A 45 -6.92 -6.62 -0.44
C LEU A 45 -8.32 -7.10 -0.03
N ALA A 46 -8.98 -7.95 -0.83
CA ALA A 46 -10.33 -8.39 -0.56
C ALA A 46 -10.47 -9.15 0.78
N GLY A 47 -9.40 -9.79 1.25
CA GLY A 47 -9.35 -10.49 2.54
C GLY A 47 -8.64 -9.74 3.67
N VAL A 48 -8.14 -8.51 3.43
CA VAL A 48 -7.43 -7.74 4.46
C VAL A 48 -8.42 -7.11 5.42
N THR A 49 -8.35 -7.53 6.69
CA THR A 49 -9.00 -6.81 7.78
C THR A 49 -8.07 -5.68 8.23
N VAL A 50 -8.40 -4.44 7.88
CA VAL A 50 -7.70 -3.28 8.43
C VAL A 50 -8.08 -3.12 9.91
N PRO A 51 -7.11 -3.09 10.85
CA PRO A 51 -7.41 -2.64 12.20
C PRO A 51 -7.89 -1.19 12.07
N GLY A 52 -9.06 -0.90 12.65
CA GLY A 52 -9.71 0.41 12.54
C GLY A 52 -8.74 1.56 12.81
N PRO A 53 -8.98 2.77 12.26
CA PRO A 53 -8.00 3.84 12.10
C PRO A 53 -7.30 4.17 13.42
N GLY A 54 -6.22 3.46 13.69
CA GLY A 54 -5.41 3.62 14.88
C GLY A 54 -4.64 4.90 14.71
N ARG A 55 -5.16 5.97 15.32
CA ARG A 55 -4.57 7.30 15.54
C ARG A 55 -3.54 7.69 14.47
N PRO A 56 -3.86 8.60 13.53
CA PRO A 56 -2.94 8.98 12.46
C PRO A 56 -1.61 9.40 13.08
N ARG A 57 -0.57 8.58 12.89
CA ARG A 57 0.77 8.94 13.33
C ARG A 57 1.20 10.05 12.41
N LYS A 58 1.30 11.26 12.97
CA LYS A 58 1.84 12.46 12.32
C LYS A 58 3.21 12.14 11.73
N THR A 59 3.22 11.74 10.46
CA THR A 59 4.40 11.84 9.61
C THR A 59 3.94 12.60 8.41
N GLU A 60 4.08 13.93 8.53
CA GLU A 60 4.45 14.83 7.45
C GLU A 60 4.96 14.07 6.23
N GLN A 61 4.12 13.97 5.20
CA GLN A 61 4.56 13.63 3.85
C GLN A 61 3.49 14.08 2.86
N GLY A 62 3.35 15.41 2.76
CA GLY A 62 3.12 15.99 1.46
C GLY A 62 4.28 15.58 0.56
N LYS A 63 4.00 14.72 -0.41
CA LYS A 63 4.79 14.65 -1.65
C LYS A 63 3.85 14.20 -2.77
N PRO A 64 3.52 15.07 -3.74
CA PRO A 64 2.89 14.62 -4.97
C PRO A 64 3.94 13.77 -5.70
N GLN A 65 3.80 12.44 -5.65
CA GLN A 65 4.59 11.60 -6.53
C GLN A 65 3.93 11.65 -7.90
N GLY A 66 4.33 12.66 -8.66
CA GLY A 66 4.09 12.74 -10.08
C GLY A 66 4.91 11.69 -10.84
N LYS A 67 4.35 11.28 -11.98
CA LYS A 67 4.92 11.42 -13.32
C LYS A 67 4.89 10.12 -14.13
N GLY A 68 4.05 10.18 -15.17
CA GLY A 68 4.40 9.74 -16.53
C GLY A 68 4.17 8.28 -16.84
N ARG A 69 3.01 7.99 -17.46
CA ARG A 69 2.94 7.19 -18.70
C ARG A 69 1.72 7.66 -19.49
N GLU A 70 1.92 8.62 -20.38
CA GLU A 70 1.12 8.69 -21.60
C GLU A 70 2.08 9.03 -22.74
N SER A 71 2.09 8.08 -23.68
CA SER A 71 2.65 7.95 -25.03
C SER A 71 3.81 8.84 -25.48
#